data_AF-A0A661F7S3-F1
#
_entry.id   AF-A0A661F7S3-F1
#
_cell.length_a   1.000
_cell.length_b   1.000
_cell.length_c   1.000
_cell.angle_alpha   90.00
_cell.angle_beta   90.00
_cell.angle_gamma   90.00
#
_symmetry.space_group_name_H-M   'P 1'
#
loop_
_entity.id
_entity.type
_entity.pdbx_description
1 polymer ?
#
loop_
_entity_poly.entity_id
_entity_poly.type
_entity_poly.pdbx_seq_one_letter_code
_entity_poly.pdbx_strand_id
1 'polypeptide(L)'
;DRVLAETSHLPHLLAYALVDLLGQKNEQREVLKYAAGGFRDFTRIASSDPRMWADICEANDQEIIPLLDQFSSELMKVSEMLKAQKQGDLLTLFKRAKQTRQQFLDQSDNQ
;
A
#
# COMPACT_ATOMS: atom_id res chain seq x y z
N ASP A 1 -13.14 -7.45 -12.41
CA ASP A 1 -12.03 -6.50 -12.60
C ASP A 1 -11.82 -5.56 -11.43
N ARG A 2 -12.83 -4.78 -11.02
CA ARG A 2 -12.75 -3.91 -9.84
C ARG A 2 -12.28 -4.61 -8.54
N VAL A 3 -12.86 -5.77 -8.21
CA VAL A 3 -12.47 -6.54 -7.01
C VAL A 3 -10.99 -6.94 -7.05
N LEU A 4 -10.47 -7.35 -8.22
CA LEU A 4 -9.05 -7.65 -8.40
C LEU A 4 -8.18 -6.39 -8.33
N ALA A 5 -8.67 -5.26 -8.85
CA ALA A 5 -8.00 -3.98 -8.74
C ALA A 5 -7.79 -3.58 -7.26
N GLU A 6 -8.85 -3.72 -6.45
CA GLU A 6 -8.83 -3.39 -5.01
C GLU A 6 -8.00 -4.38 -4.18
N THR A 7 -8.13 -5.68 -4.44
CA THR A 7 -7.57 -6.74 -3.55
C THR A 7 -6.22 -7.28 -4.00
N SER A 8 -5.80 -7.02 -5.25
CA SER A 8 -4.57 -7.58 -5.83
C SER A 8 -3.71 -6.53 -6.52
N HIS A 9 -4.27 -5.78 -7.50
CA HIS A 9 -3.44 -4.91 -8.34
C HIS A 9 -2.93 -3.69 -7.60
N LEU A 10 -3.82 -2.97 -6.88
CA LEU A 10 -3.42 -1.82 -6.08
C LEU A 10 -2.33 -2.20 -5.05
N PRO A 11 -2.48 -3.27 -4.24
CA PRO A 11 -1.40 -3.72 -3.37
C PRO A 11 -0.04 -3.91 -4.06
N HIS A 12 0.00 -4.54 -5.24
CA HIS A 12 1.24 -4.71 -5.99
C HIS A 12 1.85 -3.38 -6.43
N LEU A 13 1.05 -2.47 -6.97
CA LEU A 13 1.50 -1.16 -7.40
C LEU A 13 2.05 -0.33 -6.24
N LEU A 14 1.41 -0.37 -5.07
CA LEU A 14 1.89 0.30 -3.88
C LEU A 14 3.23 -0.27 -3.39
N ALA A 15 3.41 -1.60 -3.47
CA ALA A 15 4.68 -2.25 -3.15
C ALA A 15 5.79 -1.87 -4.14
N TYR A 16 5.52 -1.89 -5.45
CA TYR A 16 6.48 -1.45 -6.47
C TYR A 16 6.89 0.01 -6.27
N ALA A 17 5.92 0.91 -6.11
CA ALA A 17 6.18 2.34 -5.92
C ALA A 17 7.02 2.61 -4.66
N LEU A 18 6.75 1.91 -3.56
CA LEU A 18 7.52 2.06 -2.32
C LEU A 18 8.98 1.58 -2.50
N VAL A 19 9.18 0.42 -3.14
CA VAL A 19 10.52 -0.12 -3.38
C VAL A 19 11.32 0.80 -4.31
N ASP A 20 10.71 1.26 -5.41
CA ASP A 20 11.33 2.17 -6.35
C ASP A 20 11.71 3.51 -5.70
N LEU A 21 10.81 4.11 -4.91
CA LEU A 21 11.08 5.34 -4.16
C LEU A 21 12.31 5.24 -3.25
N LEU A 22 12.51 4.09 -2.60
CA LEU A 22 13.66 3.86 -1.73
C LEU A 22 14.91 3.48 -2.52
N GLY A 23 14.74 2.77 -3.64
CA GLY A 23 15.79 2.36 -4.57
C GLY A 23 16.37 3.49 -5.43
N GLN A 24 15.79 4.69 -5.40
CA GLN A 24 16.36 5.88 -6.05
C GLN A 24 17.18 6.76 -5.11
N LYS A 25 17.11 6.56 -3.79
CA LYS A 25 17.87 7.35 -2.82
C LYS A 25 19.30 6.81 -2.69
N ASN A 26 20.32 7.60 -3.05
CA ASN A 26 21.74 7.20 -3.11
C ASN A 26 22.33 6.61 -1.78
N GLU A 27 21.62 6.71 -0.65
CA GLU A 27 22.01 6.18 0.67
C GLU A 27 21.55 4.72 0.94
N GLN A 28 21.10 4.02 -0.12
CA GLN A 28 20.43 2.72 -0.15
C GLN A 28 20.96 1.59 0.74
N ARG A 29 22.26 1.55 1.06
CA ARG A 29 22.81 0.42 1.82
C ARG A 29 22.38 0.40 3.27
N GLU A 30 22.07 1.53 3.89
CA GLU A 30 21.70 1.56 5.31
C GLU A 30 20.18 1.44 5.49
N VAL A 31 19.37 2.11 4.67
CA VAL A 31 17.89 2.06 4.78
C VAL A 31 17.33 0.64 4.59
N LEU A 32 17.87 -0.11 3.62
CA LEU A 32 17.47 -1.51 3.41
C LEU A 32 18.02 -2.47 4.47
N LYS A 33 19.13 -2.12 5.14
CA LYS A 33 19.64 -2.91 6.29
C LYS A 33 18.75 -2.79 7.52
N TYR A 34 18.09 -1.64 7.71
CA TYR A 34 17.12 -1.42 8.78
C TYR A 34 15.68 -1.74 8.37
N ALA A 35 15.46 -2.23 7.15
CA ALA A 35 14.16 -2.72 6.71
C ALA A 35 13.77 -3.95 7.54
N ALA A 36 13.11 -3.70 8.67
CA ALA A 36 12.58 -4.71 9.57
C ALA A 36 11.48 -5.55 8.88
N GLY A 37 11.02 -6.61 9.56
CA GLY A 37 10.04 -7.58 9.01
C GLY A 37 8.84 -6.95 8.30
N GLY A 38 8.29 -5.85 8.85
CA GLY A 38 7.13 -5.18 8.24
C GLY A 38 7.37 -4.62 6.83
N PHE A 39 8.58 -4.11 6.54
CA PHE A 39 8.92 -3.69 5.18
C PHE A 39 9.04 -4.90 4.26
N ARG A 40 9.80 -5.93 4.69
CA ARG A 40 9.99 -7.17 3.93
C ARG A 40 8.67 -7.84 3.55
N ASP A 41 7.73 -7.90 4.49
CA ASP A 41 6.43 -8.53 4.29
C ASP A 41 5.54 -7.71 3.35
N PHE A 42 5.50 -6.39 3.54
CA PHE A 42 4.70 -5.50 2.70
C PHE A 42 5.22 -5.47 1.25
N THR A 43 6.54 -5.44 1.06
CA THR A 43 7.15 -5.35 -0.28
C THR A 43 7.41 -6.71 -0.93
N ARG A 44 7.09 -7.83 -0.28
CA ARG A 44 7.32 -9.18 -0.82
C ARG A 44 6.75 -9.35 -2.23
N ILE A 45 5.60 -8.75 -2.49
CA ILE A 45 4.88 -8.86 -3.77
C ILE A 45 5.48 -8.01 -4.90
N ALA A 46 6.36 -7.05 -4.59
CA ALA A 46 7.12 -6.30 -5.61
C ALA A 46 8.21 -7.17 -6.29
N SER A 47 8.47 -8.38 -5.80
CA SER A 47 9.36 -9.35 -6.45
C SER A 47 8.68 -10.17 -7.56
N SER A 48 7.42 -9.86 -7.88
CA SER A 48 6.66 -10.54 -8.95
C SER A 48 7.18 -10.17 -10.34
N ASP A 49 6.79 -10.94 -11.36
CA ASP A 49 7.24 -10.71 -12.74
C ASP A 49 6.80 -9.32 -13.25
N PRO A 50 7.74 -8.42 -13.60
CA PRO A 50 7.41 -7.05 -13.97
C PRO A 50 6.70 -6.94 -15.33
N ARG A 51 6.88 -7.92 -16.23
CA ARG A 51 6.23 -7.92 -17.54
C ARG A 51 4.75 -8.26 -17.39
N MET A 52 4.46 -9.34 -16.68
CA MET A 52 3.10 -9.75 -16.35
C MET A 52 2.34 -8.63 -15.62
N TRP A 53 2.97 -7.96 -14.66
CA TRP A 53 2.30 -6.88 -13.92
C TRP A 53 2.08 -5.62 -14.75
N ALA A 54 2.95 -5.31 -15.71
CA ALA A 54 2.70 -4.23 -16.67
C ALA A 54 1.47 -4.56 -17.53
N ASP A 55 1.38 -5.79 -18.07
CA ASP A 55 0.25 -6.24 -18.89
C ASP A 55 -1.07 -6.22 -18.09
N ILE A 56 -1.05 -6.65 -16.81
CA ILE A 56 -2.21 -6.57 -15.92
C ILE A 56 -2.68 -5.13 -15.70
N CYS A 57 -1.73 -4.20 -15.57
CA CYS A 57 -2.06 -2.79 -15.35
C CYS A 57 -2.67 -2.16 -16.61
N GLU A 58 -2.12 -2.46 -17.79
CA GLU A 58 -2.68 -2.00 -19.06
C GLU A 58 -4.08 -2.59 -19.30
N ALA A 59 -4.29 -3.86 -18.99
CA ALA A 59 -5.57 -4.53 -19.19
C ALA A 59 -6.68 -4.06 -18.22
N ASN A 60 -6.36 -3.43 -17.11
CA ASN A 60 -7.33 -3.04 -16.07
C ASN A 60 -7.14 -1.58 -15.58
N ASP A 61 -6.63 -0.71 -16.46
CA ASP A 61 -6.27 0.68 -16.13
C ASP A 61 -7.47 1.50 -15.61
N GLN A 62 -8.66 1.29 -16.19
CA GLN A 62 -9.89 2.00 -15.84
C GLN A 62 -10.31 1.81 -14.38
N GLU A 63 -10.02 0.65 -13.80
CA GLU A 63 -10.32 0.38 -12.38
C GLU A 63 -9.13 0.74 -11.48
N ILE A 64 -7.90 0.60 -11.99
CA ILE A 64 -6.67 0.86 -11.22
C ILE A 64 -6.47 2.36 -10.96
N ILE A 65 -6.64 3.20 -11.98
CA ILE A 65 -6.33 4.65 -11.90
C ILE A 65 -7.17 5.34 -10.80
N PRO A 66 -8.51 5.17 -10.74
CA PRO A 66 -9.31 5.79 -9.68
C PRO A 66 -8.90 5.33 -8.27
N LEU A 67 -8.47 4.08 -8.12
CA LEU A 67 -8.00 3.52 -6.85
C LEU A 67 -6.66 4.11 -6.43
N LEU A 68 -5.74 4.33 -7.38
CA LEU A 68 -4.48 5.03 -7.13
C LEU A 68 -4.75 6.47 -6.67
N ASP A 69 -5.62 7.21 -7.36
CA ASP A 69 -5.98 8.58 -7.00
C ASP A 69 -6.60 8.65 -5.59
N GLN A 70 -7.52 7.72 -5.29
CA GLN A 70 -8.12 7.61 -3.98
C GLN A 70 -7.07 7.32 -2.90
N PHE A 71 -6.16 6.39 -3.14
CA PHE A 71 -5.11 6.05 -2.19
C PHE A 71 -4.12 7.21 -1.97
N SER A 72 -3.73 7.91 -3.05
CA SER A 72 -2.91 9.11 -2.97
C SER A 72 -3.58 10.20 -2.12
N SER A 73 -4.90 10.40 -2.27
CA SER A 73 -5.67 11.31 -1.42
C SER A 73 -5.65 10.90 0.05
N GLU A 74 -5.77 9.61 0.38
CA GLU A 74 -5.65 9.12 1.75
C GLU A 74 -4.25 9.37 2.34
N LEU A 75 -3.18 9.17 1.58
CA LEU A 75 -1.82 9.50 2.02
C LEU A 75 -1.64 11.01 2.27
N MET A 76 -2.22 11.85 1.42
CA MET A 76 -2.19 13.30 1.60
C MET A 76 -2.88 13.73 2.90
N LYS A 77 -4.04 13.15 3.21
CA LYS A 77 -4.74 13.38 4.50
C LYS A 77 -3.85 13.03 5.70
N VAL A 78 -3.15 11.89 5.65
CA VAL A 78 -2.21 11.50 6.71
C VAL A 78 -1.07 12.51 6.83
N SER A 79 -0.49 12.96 5.70
CA SER A 79 0.55 13.99 5.68
C SER A 79 0.07 15.30 6.32
N GLU A 80 -1.16 15.74 6.00
CA GLU A 80 -1.77 16.94 6.58
C GLU A 80 -2.02 16.80 8.07
N MET A 81 -2.54 15.67 8.54
CA MET A 81 -2.73 15.39 9.97
C MET A 81 -1.40 15.47 10.74
N LEU A 82 -0.32 14.94 10.17
CA LEU A 82 1.02 15.02 10.75
C LEU A 82 1.54 16.46 10.80
N LYS A 83 1.44 17.20 9.69
CA LYS A 83 1.85 18.61 9.62
C LYS A 83 1.09 19.50 10.61
N ALA A 84 -0.21 19.23 10.78
CA ALA A 84 -1.08 19.94 11.69
C ALA A 84 -1.04 19.41 13.15
N GLN A 85 -0.18 18.43 13.45
CA GLN A 85 -0.04 17.80 14.77
C GLN A 85 -1.36 17.25 15.34
N LYS A 86 -2.26 16.78 14.48
CA LYS A 86 -3.59 16.27 14.84
C LYS A 86 -3.54 14.80 15.28
N GLN A 87 -2.93 14.53 16.42
CA GLN A 87 -2.75 13.17 16.95
C GLN A 87 -4.09 12.42 17.13
N GLY A 88 -5.15 13.12 17.56
CA GLY A 88 -6.48 12.53 17.73
C GLY A 88 -7.11 12.01 16.44
N ASP A 89 -6.98 12.78 15.35
CA ASP A 89 -7.50 12.40 14.03
C ASP A 89 -6.72 11.19 13.48
N LEU A 90 -5.39 11.22 13.64
CA LEU A 90 -4.52 10.11 13.23
C LEU A 90 -4.86 8.83 13.99
N LEU A 91 -5.05 8.93 15.32
CA LEU A 91 -5.45 7.78 16.15
C LEU A 91 -6.81 7.23 15.73
N THR A 92 -7.75 8.10 15.38
CA THR A 92 -9.08 7.70 14.90
C THR A 92 -8.98 6.92 13.59
N LEU A 93 -8.18 7.42 12.65
CA LEU A 93 -7.91 6.75 11.37
C LEU A 93 -7.27 5.37 11.59
N PHE A 94 -6.26 5.27 12.46
CA PHE A 94 -5.61 3.99 12.76
C PHE A 94 -6.51 2.99 13.48
N LYS A 95 -7.36 3.44 14.41
CA LYS A 95 -8.35 2.58 15.08
C LYS A 95 -9.35 2.00 14.08
N ARG A 96 -9.86 2.83 13.16
CA ARG A 96 -10.75 2.38 12.09
C ARG A 96 -10.07 1.33 11.21
N ALA A 97 -8.86 1.60 10.74
CA ALA A 97 -8.10 0.66 9.92
C ALA A 97 -7.84 -0.68 10.64
N LYS A 98 -7.47 -0.62 11.93
CA LYS A 98 -7.29 -1.83 12.76
C LYS A 98 -8.59 -2.63 12.87
N GLN A 99 -9.72 -1.98 13.13
CA GLN A 99 -11.01 -2.64 13.26
C GLN A 99 -11.43 -3.33 11.96
N THR A 100 -11.32 -2.64 10.82
CA THR A 100 -11.64 -3.24 9.51
C THR A 100 -10.78 -4.45 9.22
N ARG A 101 -9.47 -4.39 9.52
CA ARG A 101 -8.58 -5.55 9.37
C ARG A 101 -8.98 -6.71 10.27
N GLN A 102 -9.31 -6.45 11.53
CA GLN A 102 -9.71 -7.51 12.46
C GLN A 102 -10.98 -8.22 11.99
N GLN A 103 -11.98 -7.47 11.53
CA GLN A 103 -13.20 -8.04 10.97
C GLN A 103 -12.92 -8.94 9.77
N PHE A 104 -11.99 -8.55 8.89
CA PHE A 104 -11.58 -9.39 7.77
C PHE A 104 -10.94 -10.71 8.23
N LEU A 105 -10.06 -10.68 9.24
CA LEU A 105 -9.44 -11.88 9.80
C LEU A 105 -10.49 -12.80 10.46
N ASP A 106 -11.38 -12.24 11.27
CA ASP A 106 -12.42 -13.00 11.97
C ASP A 106 -13.39 -13.68 10.98
N GLN A 107 -13.64 -13.07 9.81
CA GLN A 107 -14.44 -13.68 8.75
C GLN A 107 -13.70 -14.80 8.02
N SER A 108 -12.38 -14.67 7.89
CA SER A 108 -11.51 -15.65 7.22
C SER A 108 -11.30 -16.90 8.07
N ASP A 109 -11.25 -16.76 9.40
CA ASP A 109 -11.07 -17.87 10.34
C ASP A 109 -12.35 -18.70 10.56
N ASN A 110 -13.51 -18.19 10.12
CA ASN A 110 -14.82 -18.86 10.22
C ASN A 110 -15.25 -19.57 8.91
N GLN A 111 -14.36 -19.67 7.92
CA GLN A 111 -14.55 -20.42 6.66
C GLN A 111 -13.61 -21.62 6.59
#